data_AF-A0A347WI63-F1
#
_entry.id   AF-A0A347WI63-F1
#
_cell.length_a   1.000
_cell.length_b   1.000
_cell.length_c   1.000
_cell.angle_alpha   90.00
_cell.angle_beta   90.00
_cell.angle_gamma   90.00
#
_symmetry.space_group_name_H-M   'P 1'
#
loop_
_entity.id
_entity.type
_entity.pdbx_description
1 polymer ?
#
loop_
_entity_poly.entity_id
_entity_poly.type
_entity_poly.pdbx_seq_one_letter_code
_entity_poly.pdbx_strand_id
1 'polypeptide(L)'
;MGKCWERLPLIAWRYNEDESSLLRQVKSLIDNLSTQVSVNSDLLADLPKQIYVLKNYDGQSLSQFVNQLNKYLSIKVSGDGGVETLSANPDTNGAEAEIARTRKSLYEAASGIDTQDENLGNASGLALKWRYTDLDLDMNDMEVEFQRSIEQFMWFVEQYAKNNGYPSYFKSFSYIFNRDIVVNETEVIQNAMNSIGILDNQTIRENHPWYKPAVEKRLKENEKQKRQTIQNDYLDLNKLGENDE
;
A
#
# COMPACT_ATOMS: atom_id res chain seq x y z
N MET A 1 -18.96 3.19 48.54
CA MET A 1 -19.58 2.21 47.62
C MET A 1 -18.78 2.24 46.33
N GLY A 2 -18.18 1.12 45.91
CA GLY A 2 -17.36 1.09 44.69
C GLY A 2 -18.20 1.49 43.48
N LYS A 3 -17.78 2.50 42.73
CA LYS A 3 -18.46 2.91 41.51
C LYS A 3 -18.21 1.84 40.45
N CYS A 4 -19.20 1.00 40.18
CA CYS A 4 -19.16 0.00 39.13
C CYS A 4 -19.59 0.62 37.80
N TRP A 5 -19.04 0.10 36.69
CA TRP A 5 -19.47 0.45 35.35
C TRP A 5 -20.83 -0.18 35.03
N GLU A 6 -21.71 0.54 34.34
CA GLU A 6 -22.99 -0.01 33.85
C GLU A 6 -22.79 -0.96 32.66
N ARG A 7 -21.69 -0.79 31.92
CA ARG A 7 -21.29 -1.62 30.77
C ARG A 7 -20.02 -2.39 31.11
N LEU A 8 -19.84 -3.54 30.46
CA LEU A 8 -18.61 -4.33 30.55
C LEU A 8 -17.42 -3.47 30.08
N PRO A 9 -16.36 -3.28 30.88
CA PRO A 9 -15.23 -2.39 30.59
C PRO A 9 -14.25 -3.01 29.57
N LEU A 10 -14.79 -3.56 28.49
CA LEU A 10 -14.05 -4.11 27.35
C LEU A 10 -14.62 -3.47 26.08
N ILE A 11 -13.72 -2.94 25.26
CA ILE A 11 -14.05 -2.32 23.98
C ILE A 11 -13.40 -3.18 22.90
N ALA A 12 -14.23 -3.79 22.06
CA ALA A 12 -13.76 -4.60 20.95
C ALA A 12 -13.43 -3.69 19.77
N TRP A 13 -12.19 -3.73 19.30
CA TRP A 13 -11.76 -3.09 18.08
C TRP A 13 -11.76 -4.12 16.97
N ARG A 14 -12.76 -4.03 16.10
CA ARG A 14 -13.00 -5.04 15.07
C ARG A 14 -12.45 -4.55 13.75
N TYR A 15 -11.83 -5.47 13.01
CA TYR A 15 -11.43 -5.20 11.64
C TYR A 15 -12.65 -5.19 10.70
N ASN A 16 -13.55 -6.16 10.87
CA ASN A 16 -14.78 -6.30 10.11
C ASN A 16 -15.91 -6.82 11.03
N GLU A 17 -17.14 -6.87 10.52
CA GLU A 17 -18.32 -7.34 11.25
C GLU A 17 -18.14 -8.76 11.82
N ASP A 18 -17.46 -9.64 11.08
CA ASP A 18 -17.22 -11.03 11.45
C ASP A 18 -16.05 -11.25 12.43
N GLU A 19 -15.38 -10.17 12.86
CA GLU A 19 -14.16 -10.22 13.69
C GLU A 19 -13.06 -11.15 13.13
N SER A 20 -13.02 -11.31 11.81
CA SER A 20 -12.10 -12.22 11.13
C SER A 20 -10.86 -11.49 10.64
N SER A 21 -9.68 -12.05 10.93
CA SER A 21 -8.42 -11.48 10.45
C SER A 21 -8.29 -11.62 8.94
N LEU A 22 -7.78 -10.58 8.26
CA LEU A 22 -7.34 -10.63 6.86
C LEU A 22 -6.46 -11.84 6.57
N LEU A 23 -5.55 -12.19 7.49
CA LEU A 23 -4.66 -13.34 7.35
C LEU A 23 -5.44 -14.64 7.11
N ARG A 24 -6.61 -14.80 7.75
CA ARG A 24 -7.44 -16.00 7.56
C ARG A 24 -7.93 -16.14 6.12
N GLN A 25 -8.18 -15.02 5.44
CA GLN A 25 -8.65 -15.00 4.05
C GLN A 25 -7.51 -15.33 3.07
N VAL A 26 -6.32 -14.78 3.32
CA VAL A 26 -5.18 -14.86 2.38
C VAL A 26 -4.18 -15.99 2.68
N LYS A 27 -4.28 -16.65 3.84
CA LYS A 27 -3.28 -17.62 4.31
C LYS A 27 -3.01 -18.73 3.29
N SER A 28 -4.05 -19.28 2.66
CA SER A 28 -3.89 -20.35 1.67
C SER A 28 -3.06 -19.91 0.47
N LEU A 29 -3.22 -18.67 0.02
CA LEU A 29 -2.45 -18.09 -1.08
C LEU A 29 -0.99 -17.84 -0.67
N ILE A 30 -0.76 -17.33 0.53
CA ILE A 30 0.59 -17.11 1.09
C ILE A 30 1.33 -18.45 1.26
N ASP A 31 0.67 -19.46 1.81
CA ASP A 31 1.24 -20.80 2.01
C ASP A 31 1.58 -21.45 0.66
N ASN A 32 0.67 -21.36 -0.32
CA ASN A 32 0.91 -21.88 -1.66
C ASN A 32 2.10 -21.15 -2.32
N LEU A 33 2.11 -19.82 -2.29
CA LEU A 33 3.19 -19.01 -2.86
C LEU A 33 4.54 -19.40 -2.25
N SER A 34 4.61 -19.51 -0.92
CA SER A 34 5.84 -19.88 -0.22
C SER A 34 6.32 -21.29 -0.60
N THR A 35 5.37 -22.23 -0.75
CA THR A 35 5.67 -23.60 -1.15
C THR A 35 6.21 -23.65 -2.58
N GLN A 36 5.53 -22.99 -3.53
CA GLN A 36 5.95 -22.97 -4.94
C GLN A 36 7.33 -22.33 -5.13
N VAL A 37 7.58 -21.20 -4.45
CA VAL A 37 8.89 -20.52 -4.53
C VAL A 37 10.00 -21.38 -3.96
N SER A 38 9.74 -22.06 -2.83
CA SER A 38 10.73 -22.95 -2.19
C SER A 38 11.05 -24.15 -3.08
N VAL A 39 10.01 -24.85 -3.56
CA VAL A 39 10.17 -26.02 -4.44
C VAL A 39 10.87 -25.66 -5.75
N ASN A 40 10.51 -24.52 -6.36
CA ASN A 40 11.18 -24.06 -7.58
C ASN A 40 12.66 -23.74 -7.33
N SER A 41 12.99 -23.14 -6.18
CA SER A 41 14.38 -22.84 -5.80
C SER A 41 15.21 -24.11 -5.60
N ASP A 42 14.65 -25.11 -4.91
CA ASP A 42 15.30 -26.41 -4.70
C ASP A 42 15.55 -27.12 -6.03
N LEU A 43 14.55 -27.10 -6.92
CA LEU A 43 14.63 -27.71 -8.23
C LEU A 43 15.70 -27.07 -9.12
N LEU A 44 15.83 -25.74 -9.09
CA LEU A 44 16.90 -25.03 -9.78
C LEU A 44 18.29 -25.36 -9.19
N ALA A 45 18.39 -25.52 -7.87
CA ALA A 45 19.63 -25.92 -7.21
C ALA A 45 20.03 -27.37 -7.52
N ASP A 46 19.05 -28.24 -7.82
CA ASP A 46 19.24 -29.65 -8.15
C ASP A 46 19.50 -29.91 -9.65
N LEU A 47 19.18 -28.98 -10.56
CA LEU A 47 19.50 -29.10 -12.00
C LEU A 47 20.93 -29.58 -12.34
N PRO A 48 22.01 -29.08 -11.70
CA PRO A 48 23.36 -29.56 -11.98
C PRO A 48 23.63 -30.99 -11.48
N LYS A 49 22.75 -31.56 -10.63
CA LYS A 49 22.86 -32.94 -10.14
C LYS A 49 22.25 -33.91 -11.14
N GLN A 50 23.01 -34.24 -12.18
CA GLN A 50 22.59 -35.21 -13.19
C GLN A 50 22.76 -36.64 -12.67
N ILE A 51 21.81 -37.51 -13.00
CA ILE A 51 21.97 -38.95 -12.77
C ILE A 51 22.76 -39.52 -13.95
N TYR A 52 23.94 -40.06 -13.67
CA TYR A 52 24.80 -40.68 -14.68
C TYR A 52 24.47 -42.18 -14.82
N VAL A 53 24.08 -42.60 -16.02
CA VAL A 53 23.92 -44.00 -16.41
C VAL A 53 25.20 -44.45 -17.10
N LEU A 54 25.94 -45.36 -16.46
CA LEU A 54 27.22 -45.85 -16.94
C LEU A 54 27.03 -47.16 -17.73
N LYS A 55 27.44 -47.18 -19.00
CA LYS A 55 27.48 -48.37 -19.86
C LYS A 55 28.94 -48.77 -20.10
N ASN A 56 29.30 -50.01 -19.75
CA ASN A 56 30.68 -50.55 -19.89
C ASN A 56 31.77 -49.62 -19.32
N TYR A 57 31.60 -49.20 -18.06
CA TYR A 57 32.58 -48.37 -17.36
C TYR A 57 33.83 -49.18 -16.98
N ASP A 58 35.02 -48.65 -17.30
CA ASP A 58 36.31 -49.35 -17.16
C ASP A 58 36.92 -49.25 -15.74
N GLY A 59 36.23 -48.60 -14.80
CA GLY A 59 36.69 -48.38 -13.43
C GLY A 59 36.15 -49.39 -12.42
N GLN A 60 36.78 -49.45 -11.24
CA GLN A 60 36.49 -50.47 -10.23
C GLN A 60 35.36 -50.08 -9.26
N SER A 61 35.05 -48.78 -9.11
CA SER A 61 34.00 -48.30 -8.19
C SER A 61 33.37 -46.97 -8.60
N LEU A 62 32.15 -46.71 -8.14
CA LEU A 62 31.45 -45.43 -8.28
C LEU A 62 32.21 -44.26 -7.63
N SER A 63 32.90 -44.50 -6.51
CA SER A 63 33.72 -43.48 -5.85
C SER A 63 34.92 -43.06 -6.70
N GLN A 64 35.46 -43.98 -7.50
CA GLN A 64 36.52 -43.68 -8.47
C GLN A 64 35.98 -42.86 -9.64
N PHE A 65 34.77 -43.18 -10.12
CA PHE A 65 34.06 -42.41 -11.15
C PHE A 65 33.84 -40.95 -10.73
N VAL A 66 33.24 -40.70 -9.57
CA VAL A 66 32.97 -39.33 -9.08
C VAL A 66 34.27 -38.55 -8.88
N ASN A 67 35.32 -39.17 -8.35
CA ASN A 67 36.63 -38.52 -8.20
C ASN A 67 37.27 -38.18 -9.55
N GLN A 68 37.20 -39.08 -10.54
CA GLN A 68 37.77 -38.85 -11.86
C GLN A 68 37.02 -37.75 -12.61
N LEU A 69 35.68 -37.77 -12.54
CA LEU A 69 34.84 -36.72 -13.12
C LEU A 69 35.17 -35.35 -12.52
N ASN A 70 35.27 -35.24 -11.19
CA ASN A 70 35.57 -33.97 -10.53
C ASN A 70 37.01 -33.47 -10.76
N LYS A 71 38.00 -34.37 -10.89
CA LYS A 71 39.42 -33.99 -11.04
C LYS A 71 39.83 -33.74 -12.49
N TYR A 72 39.30 -34.53 -13.41
CA TYR A 72 39.78 -34.59 -14.79
C TYR A 72 38.70 -34.26 -15.82
N LEU A 73 37.44 -34.06 -15.40
CA LEU A 73 36.29 -33.76 -16.28
C LEU A 73 36.14 -34.74 -17.46
N SER A 74 36.65 -35.95 -17.29
CA SER A 74 36.70 -36.98 -18.33
C SER A 74 36.56 -38.37 -17.71
N ILE A 75 35.97 -39.30 -18.46
CA ILE A 75 35.60 -40.63 -17.99
C ILE A 75 36.14 -41.67 -18.98
N LYS A 76 36.76 -42.72 -18.45
CA LYS A 76 37.26 -43.84 -19.26
C LYS A 76 36.17 -44.90 -19.42
N VAL A 77 35.87 -45.24 -20.66
CA VAL A 77 34.90 -46.29 -21.05
C VAL A 77 35.58 -47.30 -21.96
N SER A 78 35.11 -48.55 -21.94
CA SER A 78 35.68 -49.65 -22.73
C SER A 78 34.66 -50.23 -23.74
N GLY A 79 35.15 -50.64 -24.91
CA GLY A 79 34.31 -51.13 -26.03
C GLY A 79 33.31 -50.08 -26.53
N ASP A 80 32.07 -50.49 -26.80
CA ASP A 80 30.92 -49.61 -27.08
C ASP A 80 30.35 -48.95 -25.79
N GLY A 81 31.22 -48.61 -24.85
CA GLY A 81 30.85 -47.98 -23.59
C GLY A 81 30.51 -46.51 -23.73
N GLY A 82 29.74 -45.98 -22.78
CA GLY A 82 29.29 -44.60 -22.80
C GLY A 82 28.69 -44.17 -21.46
N VAL A 83 28.56 -42.86 -21.28
CA VAL A 83 27.88 -42.27 -20.14
C VAL A 83 26.69 -41.47 -20.67
N GLU A 84 25.49 -41.88 -20.28
CA GLU A 84 24.26 -41.16 -20.55
C GLU A 84 23.85 -40.38 -19.31
N THR A 85 23.41 -39.15 -19.50
CA THR A 85 22.88 -38.33 -18.42
C THR A 85 21.36 -38.37 -18.46
N LEU A 86 20.75 -38.82 -17.38
CA LEU A 86 19.33 -38.65 -17.14
C LEU A 86 19.16 -37.28 -16.46
N SER A 87 18.84 -36.27 -17.26
CA SER A 87 18.39 -34.97 -16.77
C SER A 87 16.87 -34.94 -16.77
N ALA A 88 16.26 -34.64 -15.63
CA ALA A 88 14.92 -34.07 -15.65
C ALA A 88 15.05 -32.66 -16.26
N ASN A 89 14.24 -32.34 -17.28
CA ASN A 89 14.02 -30.96 -17.72
C ASN A 89 12.74 -30.48 -17.04
N PRO A 90 12.81 -30.01 -15.79
CA PRO A 90 11.62 -29.50 -15.13
C PRO A 90 11.12 -28.24 -15.87
N ASP A 91 9.80 -28.16 -16.03
CA ASP A 91 9.15 -26.99 -16.61
C ASP A 91 9.10 -25.86 -15.58
N THR A 92 10.14 -25.04 -15.54
CA THR A 92 10.21 -23.86 -14.66
C THR A 92 9.23 -22.77 -15.10
N ASN A 93 8.84 -22.73 -16.37
CA ASN A 93 7.91 -21.72 -16.89
C ASN A 93 6.51 -21.90 -16.29
N GLY A 94 6.06 -23.16 -16.15
CA GLY A 94 4.79 -23.47 -15.48
C GLY A 94 4.78 -23.02 -14.02
N ALA A 95 5.88 -23.24 -13.29
CA ALA A 95 6.02 -22.80 -11.90
C ALA A 95 6.03 -21.27 -11.78
N GLU A 96 6.77 -20.57 -12.62
CA GLU A 96 6.81 -19.10 -12.64
C GLU A 96 5.44 -18.49 -12.98
N ALA A 97 4.71 -19.07 -13.93
CA ALA A 97 3.36 -18.63 -14.28
C ALA A 97 2.37 -18.84 -13.12
N GLU A 98 2.49 -19.96 -12.38
CA GLU A 98 1.67 -20.23 -11.19
C GLU A 98 1.96 -19.25 -10.05
N ILE A 99 3.25 -18.96 -9.80
CA ILE A 99 3.72 -18.00 -8.80
C ILE A 99 3.17 -16.61 -9.12
N ALA A 100 3.28 -16.17 -10.38
CA ALA A 100 2.76 -14.89 -10.84
C ALA A 100 1.23 -14.78 -10.67
N ARG A 101 0.50 -15.85 -11.03
CA ARG A 101 -0.96 -15.89 -10.86
C ARG A 101 -1.37 -15.87 -9.39
N THR A 102 -0.71 -16.68 -8.55
CA THR A 102 -0.98 -16.73 -7.11
C THR A 102 -0.70 -15.39 -6.45
N ARG A 103 0.39 -14.72 -6.81
CA ARG A 103 0.71 -13.36 -6.34
C ARG A 103 -0.39 -12.37 -6.75
N LYS A 104 -0.88 -12.42 -7.98
CA LYS A 104 -1.97 -11.54 -8.43
C LYS A 104 -3.26 -11.79 -7.62
N SER A 105 -3.66 -13.06 -7.47
CA SER A 105 -4.83 -13.41 -6.66
C SER A 105 -4.67 -13.03 -5.19
N LEU A 106 -3.45 -13.02 -4.65
CA LEU A 106 -3.18 -12.54 -3.30
C LEU A 106 -3.49 -11.05 -3.15
N TYR A 107 -3.08 -10.20 -4.10
CA TYR A 107 -3.40 -8.77 -4.06
C TYR A 107 -4.91 -8.53 -4.17
N GLU A 108 -5.59 -9.25 -5.06
CA GLU A 108 -7.05 -9.17 -5.21
C GLU A 108 -7.78 -9.61 -3.93
N ALA A 109 -7.38 -10.75 -3.33
CA ALA A 109 -8.00 -11.26 -2.11
C ALA A 109 -7.66 -10.45 -0.85
N ALA A 110 -6.54 -9.73 -0.87
CA ALA A 110 -6.12 -8.88 0.25
C ALA A 110 -6.64 -7.44 0.15
N SER A 111 -7.39 -7.11 -0.92
CA SER A 111 -7.71 -5.72 -1.28
C SER A 111 -6.46 -4.82 -1.32
N GLY A 112 -5.32 -5.40 -1.73
CA GLY A 112 -4.01 -4.77 -1.66
C GLY A 112 -3.64 -4.08 -2.97
N ILE A 113 -2.79 -3.05 -2.87
CA ILE A 113 -2.27 -2.33 -4.03
C ILE A 113 -0.90 -2.88 -4.42
N ASP A 114 -0.78 -3.36 -5.65
CA ASP A 114 0.49 -3.82 -6.19
C ASP A 114 1.34 -2.64 -6.65
N THR A 115 2.27 -2.23 -5.80
CA THR A 115 3.21 -1.11 -6.07
C THR A 115 4.31 -1.46 -7.08
N GLN A 116 4.46 -2.74 -7.42
CA GLN A 116 5.46 -3.22 -8.37
C GLN A 116 4.91 -3.36 -9.79
N ASP A 117 3.61 -3.12 -10.00
CA ASP A 117 3.02 -3.07 -11.35
C ASP A 117 3.69 -1.94 -12.15
N GLU A 118 4.36 -2.29 -13.25
CA GLU A 118 5.07 -1.35 -14.12
C GLU A 118 4.15 -0.26 -14.67
N ASN A 119 2.85 -0.54 -14.75
CA ASN A 119 1.85 0.43 -15.23
C ASN A 119 1.42 1.44 -14.18
N LEU A 120 1.83 1.28 -12.91
CA LEU A 120 1.40 2.15 -11.82
C LEU A 120 1.98 3.57 -11.94
N GLY A 121 3.26 3.69 -12.34
CA GLY A 121 3.97 4.97 -12.39
C GLY A 121 3.43 5.95 -13.44
N ASN A 122 2.82 5.45 -14.52
CA ASN A 122 2.25 6.25 -15.61
C ASN A 122 0.72 6.19 -15.66
N ALA A 123 0.08 5.67 -14.61
CA ALA A 123 -1.37 5.56 -14.57
C ALA A 123 -2.04 6.95 -14.58
N SER A 124 -3.12 7.09 -15.35
CA SER A 124 -4.00 8.26 -15.25
C SER A 124 -4.65 8.35 -13.87
N GLY A 125 -5.10 9.53 -13.46
CA GLY A 125 -5.80 9.71 -12.18
C GLY A 125 -7.03 8.80 -12.05
N LEU A 126 -7.75 8.57 -13.16
CA LEU A 126 -8.85 7.61 -13.20
C LEU A 126 -8.37 6.18 -12.96
N ALA A 127 -7.28 5.76 -13.61
CA ALA A 127 -6.72 4.42 -13.43
C ALA A 127 -6.22 4.21 -11.99
N LEU A 128 -5.56 5.20 -11.39
CA LEU A 128 -5.19 5.16 -9.97
C LEU A 128 -6.42 5.00 -9.09
N LYS A 129 -7.50 5.76 -9.32
CA LYS A 129 -8.75 5.61 -8.56
C LYS A 129 -9.31 4.19 -8.65
N TRP A 130 -9.33 3.59 -9.84
CA TRP A 130 -9.77 2.20 -10.00
C TRP A 130 -8.91 1.19 -9.24
N ARG A 131 -7.60 1.44 -9.11
CA ARG A 131 -6.68 0.57 -8.36
C ARG A 131 -6.88 0.65 -6.84
N TYR A 132 -7.32 1.80 -6.34
CA TYR A 132 -7.60 1.98 -4.91
C TYR A 132 -9.01 1.55 -4.50
N THR A 133 -9.91 1.27 -5.45
CA THR A 133 -11.33 0.97 -5.15
C THR A 133 -11.51 -0.12 -4.11
N ASP A 134 -10.85 -1.27 -4.28
CA ASP A 134 -11.04 -2.41 -3.37
C ASP A 134 -10.49 -2.12 -1.97
N LEU A 135 -9.33 -1.44 -1.90
CA LEU A 135 -8.76 -0.99 -0.63
C LEU A 135 -9.67 0.04 0.05
N ASP A 136 -10.23 0.98 -0.72
CA ASP A 136 -11.11 2.02 -0.18
C ASP A 136 -12.40 1.40 0.38
N LEU A 137 -12.97 0.39 -0.30
CA LEU A 137 -14.11 -0.37 0.21
C LEU A 137 -13.77 -1.10 1.53
N ASP A 138 -12.63 -1.78 1.60
CA ASP A 138 -12.20 -2.47 2.84
C ASP A 138 -11.97 -1.47 3.99
N MET A 139 -11.36 -0.33 3.71
CA MET A 139 -11.15 0.73 4.69
C MET A 139 -12.46 1.39 5.13
N ASN A 140 -13.48 1.48 4.26
CA ASN A 140 -14.81 1.94 4.66
C ASN A 140 -15.44 1.00 5.70
N ASP A 141 -15.36 -0.31 5.49
CA ASP A 141 -15.91 -1.31 6.42
C ASP A 141 -15.18 -1.27 7.78
N MET A 142 -13.85 -1.20 7.74
CA MET A 142 -13.03 -1.02 8.94
C MET A 142 -13.35 0.28 9.67
N GLU A 143 -13.54 1.37 8.94
CA GLU A 143 -13.92 2.65 9.51
C GLU A 143 -15.25 2.53 10.27
N VAL A 144 -16.29 1.94 9.69
CA VAL A 144 -17.59 1.75 10.35
C VAL A 144 -17.46 1.01 11.68
N GLU A 145 -16.68 -0.07 11.73
CA GLU A 145 -16.45 -0.81 12.98
C GLU A 145 -15.63 0.00 14.01
N PHE A 146 -14.66 0.78 13.54
CA PHE A 146 -13.90 1.68 14.40
C PHE A 146 -14.77 2.81 14.95
N GLN A 147 -15.70 3.35 14.16
CA GLN A 147 -16.66 4.35 14.61
C GLN A 147 -17.50 3.81 15.79
N ARG A 148 -18.04 2.59 15.67
CA ARG A 148 -18.77 1.90 16.75
C ARG A 148 -17.91 1.72 18.01
N SER A 149 -16.65 1.34 17.82
CA SER A 149 -15.67 1.15 18.90
C SER A 149 -15.34 2.46 19.63
N ILE A 150 -15.16 3.54 18.87
CA ILE A 150 -14.92 4.89 19.40
C ILE A 150 -16.14 5.39 20.17
N GLU A 151 -17.36 5.19 19.67
CA GLU A 151 -18.58 5.55 20.42
C GLU A 151 -18.66 4.85 21.77
N GLN A 152 -18.34 3.55 21.80
CA GLN A 152 -18.28 2.79 23.04
C GLN A 152 -17.17 3.31 23.97
N PHE A 153 -15.98 3.59 23.45
CA PHE A 153 -14.88 4.17 24.21
C PHE A 153 -15.26 5.53 24.82
N MET A 154 -15.84 6.41 24.01
CA MET A 154 -16.23 7.75 24.43
C MET A 154 -17.31 7.72 25.52
N TRP A 155 -18.21 6.72 25.51
CA TRP A 155 -19.12 6.50 26.63
C TRP A 155 -18.38 6.24 27.94
N PHE A 156 -17.32 5.41 27.95
CA PHE A 156 -16.53 5.17 29.16
C PHE A 156 -15.80 6.42 29.65
N VAL A 157 -15.24 7.20 28.72
CA VAL A 157 -14.58 8.47 29.07
C VAL A 157 -15.60 9.44 29.66
N GLU A 158 -16.82 9.50 29.13
CA GLU A 158 -17.88 10.34 29.67
C GLU A 158 -18.28 9.91 31.09
N GLN A 159 -18.45 8.60 31.34
CA GLN A 159 -18.78 8.10 32.67
C GLN A 159 -17.66 8.38 33.68
N TYR A 160 -16.41 8.25 33.25
CA TYR A 160 -15.26 8.66 34.06
C TYR A 160 -15.29 10.16 34.37
N ALA A 161 -15.55 11.01 33.38
CA ALA A 161 -15.62 12.46 33.54
C ALA A 161 -16.71 12.86 34.54
N LYS A 162 -17.93 12.31 34.39
CA LYS A 162 -19.05 12.50 35.33
C LYS A 162 -18.69 12.06 36.74
N ASN A 163 -18.00 10.92 36.87
CA ASN A 163 -17.63 10.37 38.17
C ASN A 163 -16.60 11.21 38.93
N ASN A 164 -15.79 12.00 38.22
CA ASN A 164 -14.77 12.88 38.79
C ASN A 164 -15.19 14.37 38.82
N GLY A 165 -16.41 14.69 38.40
CA GLY A 165 -16.93 16.06 38.41
C GLY A 165 -16.40 16.95 37.29
N TYR A 166 -15.84 16.38 36.22
CA TYR A 166 -15.44 17.15 35.03
C TYR A 166 -16.68 17.50 34.19
N PRO A 167 -16.70 18.69 33.57
CA PRO A 167 -17.78 19.06 32.66
C PRO A 167 -17.78 18.15 31.42
N SER A 168 -18.95 17.56 31.10
CA SER A 168 -19.12 16.69 29.94
C SER A 168 -19.44 17.51 28.69
N TYR A 169 -18.56 17.49 27.69
CA TYR A 169 -18.76 18.12 26.37
C TYR A 169 -18.73 17.08 25.23
N PHE A 170 -19.15 15.84 25.50
CA PHE A 170 -19.03 14.75 24.53
C PHE A 170 -19.94 14.87 23.29
N LYS A 171 -21.08 15.58 23.41
CA LYS A 171 -21.96 15.84 22.25
C LYS A 171 -21.30 16.65 21.13
N SER A 172 -20.16 17.29 21.37
CA SER A 172 -19.40 18.04 20.37
C SER A 172 -18.16 17.30 19.83
N PHE A 173 -17.96 16.03 20.23
CA PHE A 173 -16.83 15.26 19.71
C PHE A 173 -17.11 14.85 18.26
N SER A 174 -16.21 15.26 17.37
CA SER A 174 -16.17 14.85 15.98
C SER A 174 -14.76 14.41 15.67
N TYR A 175 -14.63 13.36 14.88
CA TYR A 175 -13.37 12.84 14.39
C TYR A 175 -13.49 12.61 12.89
N ILE A 176 -12.35 12.66 12.20
CA ILE A 176 -12.27 12.50 10.75
C ILE A 176 -11.18 11.48 10.48
N PHE A 177 -11.52 10.42 9.76
CA PHE A 177 -10.54 9.48 9.21
C PHE A 177 -9.96 10.09 7.92
N ASN A 178 -8.65 10.24 7.89
CA ASN A 178 -7.94 10.71 6.69
C ASN A 178 -7.36 9.50 5.97
N ARG A 179 -7.51 9.46 4.65
CA ARG A 179 -6.96 8.41 3.79
C ARG A 179 -5.88 9.02 2.90
N ASP A 180 -4.68 8.44 2.97
CA ASP A 180 -3.58 8.84 2.10
C ASP A 180 -3.65 7.98 0.82
N ILE A 181 -3.96 8.64 -0.30
CA ILE A 181 -4.00 8.01 -1.62
C ILE A 181 -2.99 8.67 -2.56
N VAL A 182 -2.38 7.89 -3.44
CA VAL A 182 -1.52 8.43 -4.50
C VAL A 182 -2.40 9.09 -5.56
N VAL A 183 -2.16 10.36 -5.82
CA VAL A 183 -2.87 11.16 -6.83
C VAL A 183 -1.93 11.65 -7.91
N ASN A 184 -2.42 11.73 -9.14
CA ASN A 184 -1.70 12.38 -10.22
C ASN A 184 -1.80 13.91 -10.06
N GLU A 185 -0.84 14.52 -9.36
CA GLU A 185 -0.86 15.96 -9.07
C GLU A 185 -0.94 16.82 -10.34
N THR A 186 -0.29 16.41 -11.43
CA THR A 186 -0.32 17.12 -12.72
C THR A 186 -1.74 17.23 -13.26
N GLU A 187 -2.49 16.12 -13.24
CA GLU A 187 -3.88 16.09 -13.70
C GLU A 187 -4.78 16.94 -12.78
N VAL A 188 -4.58 16.87 -11.46
CA VAL A 188 -5.34 17.68 -10.50
C VAL A 188 -5.08 19.18 -10.71
N ILE A 189 -3.82 19.59 -10.91
CA ILE A 189 -3.46 20.99 -11.16
C ILE A 189 -4.06 21.47 -12.49
N GLN A 190 -4.00 20.65 -13.55
CA GLN A 190 -4.60 21.01 -14.84
C GLN A 190 -6.13 21.15 -14.75
N ASN A 191 -6.79 20.25 -14.04
CA ASN A 191 -8.23 20.31 -13.80
C ASN A 191 -8.62 21.53 -12.96
N ALA A 192 -7.81 21.89 -11.95
CA ALA A 192 -8.00 23.09 -11.15
C ALA A 192 -7.90 24.37 -12.01
N MET A 193 -6.92 24.45 -12.91
CA MET A 193 -6.79 25.56 -13.86
C MET A 193 -7.99 25.65 -14.82
N ASN A 194 -8.43 24.51 -15.36
CA ASN A 194 -9.58 24.45 -16.25
C ASN A 194 -10.91 24.79 -15.57
N SER A 195 -10.96 24.75 -14.23
CA SER A 195 -12.15 25.08 -13.43
C SER A 195 -12.25 26.56 -13.06
N ILE A 196 -11.22 27.37 -13.38
CA ILE A 196 -11.22 28.81 -13.12
C ILE A 196 -12.38 29.46 -13.90
N GLY A 197 -13.24 30.18 -13.19
CA GLY A 197 -14.43 30.82 -13.75
C GLY A 197 -15.67 29.92 -13.81
N ILE A 198 -15.54 28.63 -13.49
CA ILE A 198 -16.67 27.70 -13.31
C ILE A 198 -16.97 27.53 -11.82
N LEU A 199 -15.93 27.29 -11.02
CA LEU A 199 -16.00 27.15 -9.56
C LEU A 199 -15.46 28.40 -8.86
N ASP A 200 -15.84 28.59 -7.60
CA ASP A 200 -15.27 29.66 -6.79
C ASP A 200 -13.79 29.38 -6.49
N ASN A 201 -13.03 30.47 -6.35
CA ASN A 201 -11.58 30.37 -6.17
C ASN A 201 -11.20 29.66 -4.86
N GLN A 202 -12.06 29.63 -3.85
CA GLN A 202 -11.77 28.95 -2.59
C GLN A 202 -11.89 27.43 -2.77
N THR A 203 -12.96 26.93 -3.39
CA THR A 203 -13.12 25.51 -3.73
C THR A 203 -11.99 25.00 -4.61
N ILE A 204 -11.53 25.77 -5.61
CA ILE A 204 -10.38 25.38 -6.45
C ILE A 204 -9.10 25.24 -5.63
N ARG A 205 -8.88 26.15 -4.67
CA ARG A 205 -7.72 26.09 -3.79
C ARG A 205 -7.81 24.92 -2.81
N GLU A 206 -8.97 24.67 -2.22
CA GLU A 206 -9.18 23.56 -1.27
C GLU A 206 -8.91 22.18 -1.91
N ASN A 207 -9.19 22.05 -3.21
CA ASN A 207 -8.91 20.83 -3.98
C ASN A 207 -7.48 20.79 -4.55
N HIS A 208 -6.64 21.79 -4.31
CA HIS A 208 -5.26 21.80 -4.80
C HIS A 208 -4.37 20.87 -3.94
N PRO A 209 -3.48 20.04 -4.53
CA PRO A 209 -2.66 19.07 -3.79
C PRO A 209 -1.80 19.63 -2.65
N TRP A 210 -1.45 20.92 -2.72
CA TRP A 210 -0.56 21.59 -1.76
C TRP A 210 -1.32 22.52 -0.82
N TYR A 211 -2.65 22.48 -0.85
CA TYR A 211 -3.47 23.28 0.03
C TYR A 211 -3.25 22.90 1.49
N LYS A 212 -3.12 23.92 2.33
CA LYS A 212 -3.16 23.80 3.79
C LYS A 212 -3.97 24.98 4.31
N PRO A 213 -4.70 24.86 5.43
CA PRO A 213 -5.42 25.99 6.03
C PRO A 213 -4.53 27.21 6.30
N ALA A 214 -3.23 27.01 6.51
CA ALA A 214 -2.23 28.07 6.64
C ALA A 214 -2.00 28.87 5.33
N VAL A 215 -2.14 28.23 4.16
CA VAL A 215 -2.03 28.89 2.84
C VAL A 215 -3.11 29.96 2.70
N GLU A 216 -4.35 29.62 3.05
CA GLU A 216 -5.48 30.55 2.97
C GLU A 216 -5.30 31.74 3.91
N LYS A 217 -4.80 31.50 5.14
CA LYS A 217 -4.48 32.59 6.07
C LYS A 217 -3.43 33.55 5.49
N ARG A 218 -2.36 33.02 4.88
CA ARG A 218 -1.31 33.84 4.24
C ARG A 218 -1.83 34.62 3.05
N LEU A 219 -2.70 34.03 2.23
CA LEU A 219 -3.35 34.72 1.11
C LEU A 219 -4.19 35.90 1.59
N LYS A 220 -5.06 35.69 2.59
CA LYS A 220 -5.89 36.75 3.16
C LYS A 220 -5.06 37.89 3.74
N GLU A 221 -3.95 37.57 4.40
CA GLU A 221 -3.01 38.57 4.92
C GLU A 221 -2.35 39.38 3.79
N ASN A 222 -1.86 38.70 2.75
CA ASN A 222 -1.28 39.36 1.58
C ASN A 222 -2.30 40.26 0.85
N GLU A 223 -3.56 39.85 0.74
CA GLU A 223 -4.61 40.68 0.16
C GLU A 223 -4.95 41.91 1.01
N LYS A 224 -4.95 41.76 2.34
CA LYS A 224 -5.12 42.90 3.24
C LYS A 224 -3.98 43.89 3.09
N GLN A 225 -2.74 43.41 3.06
CA GLN A 225 -1.56 44.23 2.84
C GLN A 225 -1.63 44.95 1.49
N LYS A 226 -1.96 44.25 0.39
CA LYS A 226 -2.15 44.87 -0.92
C LYS A 226 -3.24 45.94 -0.92
N ARG A 227 -4.39 45.68 -0.28
CA ARG A 227 -5.48 46.67 -0.16
C ARG A 227 -5.03 47.91 0.61
N GLN A 228 -4.29 47.72 1.71
CA GLN A 228 -3.73 48.82 2.49
C GLN A 228 -2.69 49.63 1.70
N THR A 229 -1.80 48.97 0.97
CA THR A 229 -0.82 49.65 0.10
C THR A 229 -1.53 50.47 -0.98
N ILE A 230 -2.49 49.87 -1.70
CA ILE A 230 -3.25 50.56 -2.73
C ILE A 230 -4.01 51.77 -2.14
N GLN A 231 -4.63 51.60 -0.98
CA GLN A 231 -5.36 52.69 -0.33
C GLN A 231 -4.44 53.82 0.14
N ASN A 232 -3.25 53.49 0.64
CA ASN A 232 -2.23 54.48 0.98
C ASN A 232 -1.71 55.20 -0.27
N ASP A 233 -1.46 54.49 -1.37
CA ASP A 233 -1.03 55.08 -2.64
C ASP A 233 -2.10 56.04 -3.21
N TYR A 234 -3.39 55.68 -3.13
CA TYR A 234 -4.50 56.58 -3.51
C TYR A 234 -4.59 57.82 -2.60
N LEU A 235 -4.36 57.67 -1.30
CA LEU A 235 -4.36 58.78 -0.34
C LEU A 235 -3.18 59.74 -0.58
N ASP A 236 -2.02 59.23 -0.98
CA ASP A 236 -0.85 60.06 -1.27
C ASP A 236 -0.94 60.76 -2.63
N LEU A 237 -1.58 60.15 -3.64
CA LEU A 237 -1.89 60.81 -4.92
C LEU A 237 -2.88 61.98 -4.78
N ASN A 238 -3.91 61.84 -3.93
CA ASN A 238 -4.86 62.94 -3.67
C ASN A 238 -4.20 64.12 -2.95
N LYS A 239 -3.23 63.86 -2.05
CA LYS A 239 -2.44 64.92 -1.41
C LYS A 239 -1.50 65.64 -2.38
N LEU A 240 -1.07 64.98 -3.45
CA LEU A 240 -0.27 65.62 -4.51
C LEU A 240 -1.15 66.50 -5.41
N GLY A 241 -2.39 66.08 -5.69
CA GLY A 241 -3.34 66.87 -6.49
C GLY A 241 -3.94 68.09 -5.77
N GLU A 242 -4.08 68.07 -4.44
CA GLU A 242 -4.56 69.22 -3.65
C GLU A 242 -3.50 70.32 -3.43
N ASN A 243 -2.23 70.07 -3.77
CA ASN A 243 -1.15 71.06 -3.62
C ASN A 243 -0.84 71.84 -4.92
N ASP A 244 -1.54 71.55 -6.02
CA ASP A 244 -1.37 72.20 -7.34
C ASP A 244 -2.57 73.10 -7.75
N GLU A 245 -3.53 73.38 -6.84
CA GLU A 245 -4.52 74.47 -6.94
C GLU A 245 -4.17 75.64 -6.00
#